data_AF-A0A2V7SNN0-F1
#
_entry.id   AF-A0A2V7SNN0-F1
#
_cell.length_a   1.000
_cell.length_b   1.000
_cell.length_c   1.000
_cell.angle_alpha   90.00
_cell.angle_beta   90.00
_cell.angle_gamma   90.00
#
_symmetry.space_group_name_H-M   'P 1'
#
loop_
_entity.id
_entity.type
_entity.pdbx_description
1 polymer ?
#
loop_
_entity_poly.entity_id
_entity_poly.type
_entity_poly.pdbx_seq_one_letter_code
_entity_poly.pdbx_strand_id
1 'polypeptide(L)'
;VLLLDDMQFLTGRSETQSELLRLFNALQGSGRQIVMTSDRPPTEIADVDERLLSRLSGGLTVDIGVPDFETKVAILRGKTEERKVSFAPGVIEELARLDFASVRELQGAMTRLVAQQSLDGTLTPAQVRTVLGVEGAPVASAPEPEPEPMAVSAPANEFFSFVTNIATTV
;
A
#
# COMPACT_ATOMS: atom_id res chain seq x y z
N VAL A 1 -2.82 20.78 23.19
CA VAL A 1 -2.31 19.51 22.64
C VAL A 1 -0.80 19.63 22.51
N LEU A 2 -0.03 18.61 22.90
CA LEU A 2 1.40 18.48 22.62
C LEU A 2 1.58 17.33 21.63
N LEU A 3 2.32 17.58 20.53
CA LEU A 3 2.70 16.58 19.54
C LEU A 3 4.22 16.47 19.58
N LEU A 4 4.73 15.26 19.76
CA LEU A 4 6.15 14.96 19.76
C LEU A 4 6.44 13.91 18.69
N ASP A 5 7.35 14.22 17.78
CA ASP A 5 7.77 13.28 16.74
C ASP A 5 9.09 12.61 17.14
N ASP A 6 9.29 11.36 16.71
CA ASP A 6 10.54 10.59 16.83
C ASP A 6 11.16 10.56 18.25
N MET A 7 10.44 9.95 19.20
CA MET A 7 10.90 9.82 20.59
C MET A 7 12.27 9.17 20.77
N GLN A 8 12.68 8.28 19.86
CA GLN A 8 13.97 7.60 19.89
C GLN A 8 15.16 8.57 19.85
N PHE A 9 14.98 9.82 19.41
CA PHE A 9 16.06 10.83 19.48
C PHE A 9 16.37 11.33 20.90
N LEU A 10 15.54 10.96 21.88
CA LEU A 10 15.78 11.28 23.29
C LEU A 10 16.74 10.30 23.97
N THR A 11 17.04 9.15 23.37
CA THR A 11 18.02 8.17 23.88
C THR A 11 19.32 8.84 24.30
N GLY A 12 19.74 8.60 25.54
CA GLY A 12 20.97 9.15 26.12
C GLY A 12 20.94 10.65 26.49
N ARG A 13 19.82 11.36 26.25
CA ARG A 13 19.64 12.79 26.59
C ARG A 13 18.89 12.97 27.91
N SER A 14 19.50 12.53 29.02
CA SER A 14 18.87 12.47 30.35
C SER A 14 18.26 13.80 30.84
N GLU A 15 18.91 14.93 30.58
CA GLU A 15 18.38 16.26 30.94
C GLU A 15 17.12 16.60 30.14
N THR A 16 17.13 16.34 28.82
CA THR A 16 15.97 16.56 27.95
C THR A 16 14.81 15.65 28.34
N GLN A 17 15.08 14.39 28.66
CA GLN A 17 14.06 13.46 29.14
C GLN A 17 13.45 13.93 30.47
N SER A 18 14.28 14.46 31.37
CA SER A 18 13.81 15.01 32.65
C SER A 18 12.90 16.22 32.47
N GLU A 19 13.22 17.11 31.52
CA GLU A 19 12.37 18.24 31.19
C GLU A 19 11.07 17.81 30.52
N LEU A 20 11.13 16.83 29.61
CA LEU A 20 9.94 16.24 29.00
C LEU A 20 9.01 15.63 30.05
N LEU A 21 9.53 14.94 31.07
CA LEU A 21 8.73 14.40 32.18
C LEU A 21 8.00 15.51 32.96
N ARG A 22 8.66 16.66 33.19
CA ARG A 22 8.02 17.82 33.82
C ARG A 22 6.89 18.38 32.97
N LEU A 23 7.14 18.57 31.67
CA LEU A 23 6.12 19.02 30.71
C LEU A 23 4.95 18.05 30.63
N PHE A 24 5.22 16.74 30.56
CA PHE A 24 4.21 15.70 30.51
C PHE A 24 3.26 15.80 31.70
N ASN A 25 3.80 15.88 32.92
CA ASN A 25 2.98 15.94 34.14
C ASN A 25 2.12 17.22 34.19
N ALA A 26 2.69 18.37 33.80
CA ALA A 26 1.94 19.64 33.75
C ALA A 26 0.79 19.60 32.73
N LEU A 27 1.01 18.99 31.58
CA LEU A 27 0.00 18.84 30.52
C LEU A 27 -1.07 17.82 30.91
N GLN A 28 -0.67 16.67 31.46
CA GLN A 28 -1.61 15.65 31.92
C GLN A 28 -2.49 16.18 33.07
N GLY A 29 -1.90 16.88 34.04
CA GLY A 29 -2.64 17.50 35.15
C GLY A 29 -3.63 18.59 34.73
N SER A 30 -3.45 19.18 33.55
CA SER A 30 -4.38 20.15 32.95
C SER A 30 -5.33 19.54 31.91
N GLY A 31 -5.38 18.20 31.80
CA GLY A 31 -6.25 17.49 30.87
C GLY A 31 -5.89 17.69 29.39
N ARG A 32 -4.66 18.10 29.09
CA ARG A 32 -4.21 18.33 27.71
C ARG A 32 -3.75 17.04 27.06
N GLN A 33 -4.20 16.79 25.83
CA GLN A 33 -3.77 15.64 25.03
C GLN A 33 -2.28 15.72 24.67
N ILE A 34 -1.62 14.57 24.77
CA ILE A 34 -0.23 14.34 24.37
C ILE A 34 -0.23 13.22 23.36
N VAL A 35 0.39 13.45 22.20
CA VAL A 35 0.59 12.44 21.15
C VAL A 35 2.09 12.35 20.89
N MET A 36 2.61 11.13 20.85
CA MET A 36 4.01 10.87 20.58
C MET A 36 4.13 9.79 19.50
N THR A 37 5.17 9.88 18.68
CA THR A 37 5.51 8.86 17.68
C THR A 37 6.88 8.26 18.01
N SER A 38 7.10 7.03 17.59
CA SER A 38 8.40 6.36 17.68
C SER A 38 8.58 5.41 16.50
N ASP A 39 9.83 5.21 16.09
CA ASP A 39 10.20 4.24 15.04
C ASP A 39 10.17 2.77 15.51
N ARG A 40 10.05 2.56 16.81
CA ARG A 40 10.04 1.25 17.47
C ARG A 40 9.10 1.27 18.68
N PRO A 41 8.64 0.11 19.16
CA PRO A 41 7.81 0.02 20.35
C PRO A 41 8.47 0.65 21.58
N PRO A 42 7.70 1.20 22.56
CA PRO A 42 8.26 1.80 23.77
C PRO A 42 9.26 0.89 24.50
N THR A 43 9.02 -0.41 24.55
CA THR A 43 9.88 -1.40 25.21
C THR A 43 11.25 -1.59 24.54
N GLU A 44 11.42 -1.13 23.30
CA GLU A 44 12.66 -1.27 22.51
C GLU A 44 13.45 0.04 22.40
N ILE A 45 12.97 1.13 23.00
CA ILE A 45 13.69 2.41 22.99
C ILE A 45 14.75 2.38 24.10
N ALA A 46 16.00 2.15 23.69
CA ALA A 46 17.15 2.13 24.59
C ALA A 46 17.36 3.50 25.27
N ASP A 47 17.92 3.46 26.48
CA ASP A 47 18.33 4.62 27.28
C ASP A 47 17.26 5.73 27.40
N VAL A 48 15.98 5.33 27.45
CA VAL A 48 14.85 6.19 27.83
C VAL A 48 14.41 5.86 29.24
N ASP A 49 14.17 6.89 30.04
CA ASP A 49 13.71 6.79 31.42
C ASP A 49 12.44 5.92 31.52
N GLU A 50 12.47 4.93 32.41
CA GLU A 50 11.36 3.98 32.63
C GLU A 50 10.03 4.69 32.94
N ARG A 51 10.07 5.90 33.52
CA ARG A 51 8.89 6.71 33.80
C ARG A 51 8.23 7.25 32.55
N LEU A 52 9.00 7.51 31.48
CA LEU A 52 8.46 7.84 30.16
C LEU A 52 7.85 6.58 29.53
N LEU A 53 8.59 5.46 29.55
CA LEU A 53 8.10 4.19 28.98
C LEU A 53 6.78 3.75 29.60
N SER A 54 6.67 3.78 30.93
CA SER A 54 5.45 3.44 31.65
C SER A 54 4.27 4.34 31.28
N ARG A 55 4.50 5.64 31.03
CA ARG A 55 3.46 6.58 30.60
C ARG A 55 2.99 6.31 29.17
N LEU A 56 3.91 5.94 28.28
CA LEU A 56 3.57 5.57 26.90
C LEU A 56 2.75 4.28 26.87
N SER A 57 3.19 3.26 27.59
CA SER A 57 2.48 1.97 27.67
C SER A 57 1.15 2.05 28.41
N GLY A 58 0.98 3.02 29.31
CA GLY A 58 -0.29 3.29 29.99
C GLY A 58 -1.30 4.08 29.15
N GLY A 59 -0.91 4.53 27.95
CA GLY A 59 -1.77 5.25 27.01
C GLY A 59 -2.37 4.36 25.92
N LEU A 60 -2.90 4.99 24.87
CA LEU A 60 -3.27 4.30 23.63
C LEU A 60 -2.03 4.15 22.76
N THR A 61 -1.60 2.91 22.55
CA THR A 61 -0.52 2.58 21.59
C THR A 61 -1.14 1.97 20.34
N VAL A 62 -0.79 2.51 19.18
CA VAL A 62 -1.24 2.01 17.87
C VAL A 62 0.00 1.79 17.01
N ASP A 63 0.09 0.59 16.44
CA ASP A 63 1.15 0.26 15.49
C ASP A 63 0.78 0.72 14.08
N ILE A 64 1.78 1.21 13.32
CA ILE A 64 1.62 1.67 11.95
C ILE A 64 2.46 0.75 11.05
N GLY A 65 1.78 -0.22 10.44
CA GLY A 65 2.38 -1.16 9.51
C GLY A 65 2.47 -0.64 8.07
N VAL A 66 3.03 -1.49 7.21
CA VAL A 66 3.05 -1.26 5.76
C VAL A 66 1.62 -1.30 5.21
N PRO A 67 1.21 -0.31 4.38
CA PRO A 67 -0.14 -0.28 3.82
C PRO A 67 -0.38 -1.43 2.83
N ASP A 68 -1.60 -1.97 2.84
CA ASP A 68 -2.08 -2.90 1.83
C ASP A 68 -2.32 -2.22 0.47
N PHE A 69 -2.66 -3.00 -0.55
CA PHE A 69 -2.89 -2.48 -1.91
C PHE A 69 -3.96 -1.36 -1.95
N GLU A 70 -5.12 -1.59 -1.34
CA GLU A 70 -6.22 -0.62 -1.32
C GLU A 70 -5.82 0.69 -0.63
N THR A 71 -5.12 0.58 0.50
CA THR A 71 -4.59 1.73 1.24
C THR A 71 -3.51 2.45 0.43
N LYS A 72 -2.61 1.72 -0.27
CA LYS A 72 -1.62 2.32 -1.18
C LYS A 72 -2.31 3.13 -2.29
N VAL A 73 -3.35 2.58 -2.92
CA VAL A 73 -4.13 3.29 -3.94
C VAL A 73 -4.79 4.54 -3.37
N ALA A 74 -5.41 4.45 -2.19
CA ALA A 74 -6.04 5.60 -1.53
C ALA A 74 -5.03 6.71 -1.21
N ILE A 75 -3.85 6.35 -0.67
CA ILE A 75 -2.77 7.29 -0.40
C ILE A 75 -2.30 7.97 -1.69
N LEU A 76 -2.04 7.19 -2.75
CA LEU A 76 -1.57 7.72 -4.03
C LEU A 76 -2.60 8.66 -4.65
N ARG A 77 -3.89 8.28 -4.68
CA ARG A 77 -4.97 9.13 -5.22
C ARG A 77 -5.08 10.45 -4.47
N GLY A 78 -5.12 10.41 -3.13
CA GLY A 78 -5.13 11.61 -2.32
C GLY A 78 -3.92 12.51 -2.59
N LYS A 79 -2.73 11.93 -2.74
CA LYS A 79 -1.52 12.70 -3.07
C LYS A 79 -1.52 13.27 -4.48
N THR A 80 -2.09 12.57 -5.46
CA THR A 80 -2.24 13.11 -6.83
C THR A 80 -3.24 14.26 -6.89
N GLU A 81 -4.35 14.16 -6.13
CA GLU A 81 -5.34 15.22 -5.99
C GLU A 81 -4.73 16.47 -5.33
N GLU A 82 -4.03 16.31 -4.20
CA GLU A 82 -3.32 17.40 -3.51
C GLU A 82 -2.33 18.13 -4.45
N ARG A 83 -1.61 17.37 -5.28
CA ARG A 83 -0.60 17.89 -6.22
C ARG A 83 -1.18 18.37 -7.54
N LYS A 84 -2.49 18.18 -7.79
CA LYS A 84 -3.16 18.45 -9.06
C LYS A 84 -2.49 17.76 -10.25
N VAL A 85 -2.03 16.53 -10.04
CA VAL A 85 -1.44 15.69 -11.10
C VAL A 85 -2.46 14.62 -11.48
N SER A 86 -2.65 14.42 -12.77
CA SER A 86 -3.39 13.28 -13.33
C SER A 86 -2.42 12.29 -13.96
N PHE A 87 -2.66 11.00 -13.75
CA PHE A 87 -2.02 9.93 -14.50
C PHE A 87 -3.02 9.28 -15.44
N ALA A 88 -2.53 8.57 -16.46
CA ALA A 88 -3.38 7.70 -17.26
C ALA A 88 -3.99 6.59 -16.38
N PRO A 89 -5.19 6.07 -16.73
CA PRO A 89 -5.81 4.97 -16.01
C PRO A 89 -4.87 3.76 -15.85
N GLY A 90 -4.82 3.18 -14.67
CA GLY A 90 -3.99 2.00 -14.36
C GLY A 90 -2.59 2.32 -13.84
N VAL A 91 -2.08 3.55 -13.98
CA VAL A 91 -0.72 3.91 -13.51
C VAL A 91 -0.61 3.83 -11.98
N ILE A 92 -1.63 4.34 -11.27
CA ILE A 92 -1.68 4.32 -9.81
C ILE A 92 -1.77 2.87 -9.31
N GLU A 93 -2.60 2.07 -9.96
CA GLU A 93 -2.79 0.66 -9.65
C GLU A 93 -1.52 -0.15 -9.90
N GLU A 94 -0.83 0.05 -11.03
CA GLU A 94 0.46 -0.60 -11.29
C GLU A 94 1.53 -0.17 -10.29
N LEU A 95 1.57 1.11 -9.92
CA LEU A 95 2.47 1.59 -8.88
C LEU A 95 2.15 0.91 -7.54
N ALA A 96 0.89 0.85 -7.14
CA ALA A 96 0.46 0.24 -5.88
C ALA A 96 0.72 -1.27 -5.81
N ARG A 97 0.82 -1.98 -6.95
CA ARG A 97 1.20 -3.40 -6.99
C ARG A 97 2.67 -3.68 -6.66
N LEU A 98 3.53 -2.66 -6.71
CA LEU A 98 4.93 -2.83 -6.33
C LEU A 98 5.07 -2.97 -4.81
N ASP A 99 6.13 -3.69 -4.42
CA ASP A 99 6.49 -3.87 -3.03
C ASP A 99 7.28 -2.65 -2.54
N PHE A 100 6.80 -2.05 -1.45
CA PHE A 100 7.44 -0.92 -0.79
C PHE A 100 7.51 -1.20 0.70
N ALA A 101 8.65 -0.90 1.32
CA ALA A 101 8.83 -1.11 2.75
C ALA A 101 8.18 0.00 3.59
N SER A 102 7.82 1.14 2.97
CA SER A 102 7.16 2.25 3.67
C SER A 102 6.35 3.16 2.73
N VAL A 103 5.45 3.96 3.33
CA VAL A 103 4.73 5.03 2.62
C VAL A 103 5.70 6.06 2.02
N ARG A 104 6.86 6.28 2.65
CA ARG A 104 7.87 7.22 2.15
C ARG A 104 8.46 6.74 0.82
N GLU A 105 8.75 5.45 0.68
CA GLU A 105 9.22 4.87 -0.57
C GLU A 105 8.16 4.93 -1.67
N LEU A 106 6.91 4.59 -1.34
CA LEU A 106 5.76 4.71 -2.25
C LEU A 106 5.61 6.15 -2.78
N GLN A 107 5.68 7.15 -1.91
CA GLN A 107 5.61 8.56 -2.29
C GLN A 107 6.83 9.02 -3.09
N GLY A 108 8.01 8.48 -2.79
CA GLY A 108 9.23 8.71 -3.56
C GLY A 108 9.12 8.16 -4.99
N ALA A 109 8.59 6.95 -5.15
CA ALA A 109 8.32 6.35 -6.46
C ALA A 109 7.28 7.16 -7.24
N MET A 110 6.17 7.55 -6.61
CA MET A 110 5.18 8.45 -7.24
C MET A 110 5.83 9.76 -7.70
N THR A 111 6.67 10.38 -6.86
CA THR A 111 7.35 11.63 -7.21
C THR A 111 8.25 11.46 -8.44
N ARG A 112 8.92 10.31 -8.60
CA ARG A 112 9.67 9.98 -9.82
C ARG A 112 8.77 9.88 -11.05
N LEU A 113 7.60 9.23 -10.94
CA LEU A 113 6.63 9.16 -12.04
C LEU A 113 6.08 10.54 -12.43
N VAL A 114 5.83 11.42 -11.46
CA VAL A 114 5.41 12.81 -11.73
C VAL A 114 6.49 13.56 -12.50
N ALA A 115 7.75 13.43 -12.08
CA ALA A 115 8.89 14.05 -12.77
C ALA A 115 9.03 13.52 -14.20
N GLN A 116 8.94 12.19 -14.38
CA GLN A 116 8.99 11.57 -15.70
C GLN A 116 7.89 12.08 -16.63
N GLN A 117 6.64 12.13 -16.14
CA GLN A 117 5.52 12.64 -16.93
C GLN A 117 5.68 14.12 -17.33
N SER A 118 6.37 14.90 -16.49
CA SER A 118 6.65 16.31 -16.77
C SER A 118 7.71 16.49 -17.86
N LEU A 119 8.55 15.50 -18.10
CA LEU A 119 9.63 15.53 -19.09
C LEU A 119 9.21 14.89 -20.43
N ASP A 120 8.66 13.67 -20.38
CA ASP A 120 8.40 12.83 -21.57
C ASP A 120 6.91 12.72 -21.93
N GLY A 121 6.03 13.40 -21.19
CA GLY A 121 4.60 13.42 -21.43
C GLY A 121 3.84 12.28 -20.75
N THR A 122 2.64 11.98 -21.25
CA THR A 122 1.67 11.10 -20.56
C THR A 122 2.27 9.71 -20.30
N LEU A 123 2.32 9.33 -19.02
CA LEU A 123 2.89 8.05 -18.60
C LEU A 123 1.83 6.94 -18.68
N THR A 124 2.19 5.79 -19.26
CA THR A 124 1.33 4.61 -19.36
C THR A 124 1.66 3.57 -18.28
N PRO A 125 0.71 2.69 -17.91
CA PRO A 125 0.95 1.68 -16.87
C PRO A 125 2.17 0.78 -17.15
N ALA A 126 2.42 0.45 -18.42
CA ALA A 126 3.55 -0.37 -18.84
C ALA A 126 4.92 0.27 -18.56
N GLN A 127 4.99 1.61 -18.50
CA GLN A 127 6.23 2.34 -18.28
C GLN A 127 6.60 2.49 -16.80
N VAL A 128 5.68 2.21 -15.87
CA VAL A 128 5.90 2.41 -14.42
C VAL A 128 7.14 1.64 -13.94
N ARG A 129 7.24 0.35 -14.28
CA ARG A 129 8.36 -0.51 -13.86
C ARG A 129 9.69 -0.07 -14.47
N THR A 130 9.67 0.30 -15.74
CA THR A 130 10.83 0.80 -16.47
C THR A 130 11.37 2.09 -15.86
N VAL A 131 10.49 3.05 -15.55
CA VAL A 131 10.87 4.35 -14.99
C VAL A 131 11.43 4.22 -13.57
N LEU A 132 10.93 3.25 -12.80
CA LEU A 132 11.39 3.01 -11.45
C LEU A 132 12.64 2.12 -11.37
N GLY A 133 13.10 1.58 -12.51
CA GLY A 133 14.25 0.68 -12.56
C GLY A 133 14.01 -0.65 -11.85
N VAL A 134 12.75 -1.06 -11.69
CA VAL A 134 12.37 -2.32 -11.05
C VAL A 134 12.26 -3.38 -12.14
N GLU A 135 13.34 -4.12 -12.36
CA GLU A 135 13.33 -5.27 -13.26
C GLU A 135 12.60 -6.44 -12.61
N GLY A 136 11.56 -6.95 -13.27
CA GLY A 136 10.82 -8.12 -12.82
C GLY A 136 9.71 -8.49 -13.79
N ALA A 137 10.00 -9.51 -14.62
CA ALA A 137 9.18 -10.40 -15.44
C ALA A 137 8.00 -9.80 -16.27
N PRO A 138 7.75 -10.31 -17.49
CA PRO A 138 6.68 -9.80 -18.32
C PRO A 138 5.36 -9.94 -17.58
N VAL A 139 4.50 -8.94 -17.79
CA VAL A 139 3.05 -9.08 -17.66
C VAL A 139 2.72 -10.48 -18.18
N ALA A 140 2.19 -11.36 -17.32
CA ALA A 140 1.58 -12.59 -17.79
C ALA A 140 0.63 -12.15 -18.90
N SER A 141 0.97 -12.51 -20.13
CA SER A 141 0.20 -12.18 -21.31
C SER A 141 -1.25 -12.50 -20.96
N ALA A 142 -2.15 -11.54 -21.22
CA ALA A 142 -3.56 -11.88 -21.34
C ALA A 142 -3.64 -13.20 -22.13
N PRO A 143 -4.43 -14.19 -21.69
CA PRO A 143 -4.55 -15.42 -22.46
C PRO A 143 -4.88 -15.00 -23.89
N GLU A 144 -4.04 -15.41 -24.83
CA GLU A 144 -4.35 -15.29 -26.25
C GLU A 144 -5.78 -15.81 -26.43
N PRO A 145 -6.65 -15.13 -27.20
CA PRO A 145 -7.97 -15.67 -27.47
C PRO A 145 -7.76 -17.08 -28.04
N GLU A 146 -8.31 -18.08 -27.36
CA GLU A 146 -8.29 -19.46 -27.82
C GLU A 146 -8.67 -19.46 -29.31
N PRO A 147 -7.92 -20.15 -30.18
CA PRO A 147 -8.32 -20.24 -31.58
C PRO A 147 -9.73 -20.81 -31.61
N GLU A 148 -10.66 -20.11 -32.27
CA GLU A 148 -12.00 -20.61 -32.51
C GLU A 148 -11.88 -22.05 -33.01
N PRO A 149 -12.58 -23.02 -32.39
CA PRO A 149 -12.49 -24.40 -32.83
C PRO A 149 -12.87 -24.44 -34.30
N MET A 150 -11.91 -24.86 -35.15
CA MET A 150 -12.16 -25.25 -36.52
C MET A 150 -13.44 -26.09 -36.51
N ALA A 151 -14.42 -25.69 -37.33
CA ALA A 151 -15.68 -26.39 -37.46
C ALA A 151 -15.43 -27.88 -37.75
N VAL A 152 -15.50 -28.68 -36.68
CA VAL A 152 -15.62 -30.13 -36.81
C VAL A 152 -17.03 -30.36 -37.30
N SER A 153 -17.17 -30.72 -38.57
CA SER A 153 -18.42 -31.21 -39.12
C SER A 153 -18.83 -32.45 -38.33
N ALA A 154 -19.78 -32.30 -37.43
CA ALA A 154 -20.36 -33.42 -36.70
C ALA A 154 -21.17 -34.32 -37.65
N PRO A 155 -21.06 -35.65 -37.52
CA PRO A 155 -22.19 -36.53 -37.75
C PRO A 155 -22.68 -37.03 -36.38
N ALA A 156 -23.16 -36.12 -35.53
CA ALA A 156 -23.81 -36.48 -34.28
C ALA A 156 -25.32 -36.67 -34.48
N ASN A 157 -25.73 -37.42 -35.51
CA ASN A 157 -27.14 -37.63 -35.83
C ASN A 157 -27.56 -39.06 -36.17
N GLU A 158 -26.70 -40.07 -36.03
CA GLU A 158 -27.11 -41.46 -36.28
C GLU A 158 -27.71 -42.15 -35.03
N PHE A 159 -27.24 -41.84 -33.82
CA PHE A 159 -27.70 -42.55 -32.62
C PHE A 159 -29.08 -42.09 -32.12
N PHE A 160 -29.42 -40.80 -32.24
CA PHE A 160 -30.75 -40.28 -31.87
C PHE A 160 -31.85 -40.64 -32.90
N SER A 161 -31.48 -40.93 -34.15
CA SER A 161 -32.40 -41.44 -35.17
C SER A 161 -32.82 -42.90 -34.91
N PHE A 162 -31.95 -43.69 -34.28
CA PHE A 162 -32.19 -45.10 -33.98
C PHE A 162 -33.20 -45.29 -32.84
N VAL A 163 -33.10 -44.51 -31.76
CA VAL A 163 -33.98 -44.67 -30.58
C VAL A 163 -35.40 -44.16 -30.86
N THR A 164 -35.57 -43.26 -31.83
CA THR A 164 -36.90 -42.73 -32.21
C THR A 164 -37.68 -43.70 -33.12
N ASN A 165 -37.02 -44.64 -33.80
CA ASN A 165 -37.65 -45.56 -34.76
C ASN A 165 -38.14 -46.90 -34.18
N ILE A 166 -38.01 -47.14 -32.87
CA ILE A 166 -38.55 -48.35 -32.20
C ILE A 166 -39.89 -48.07 -31.49
N ALA A 167 -40.30 -46.80 -31.36
CA ALA A 167 -41.53 -46.44 -30.65
C ALA A 167 -42.77 -46.25 -31.56
N THR A 168 -42.70 -46.54 -32.87
CA THR A 168 -43.88 -46.50 -33.75
C THR A 168 -43.73 -47.43 -34.95
N THR A 169 -44.10 -48.70 -34.80
CA THR A 169 -44.89 -49.54 -35.75
C THR A 169 -44.84 -51.01 -35.29
N VAL A 170 -45.98 -51.48 -34.76
CA VAL A 170 -46.42 -52.88 -34.48
C VAL A 170 -45.54 -53.75 -33.59
#